data_AF-T1HEW3-F1
#
_entry.id   AF-T1HEW3-F1
#
_cell.length_a   1.000
_cell.length_b   1.000
_cell.length_c   1.000
_cell.angle_alpha   90.00
_cell.angle_beta   90.00
_cell.angle_gamma   90.00
#
_symmetry.space_group_name_H-M   'P 1'
#
loop_
_entity.id
_entity.type
_entity.pdbx_description
1 polymer ?
#
loop_
_entity_poly.entity_id
_entity_poly.type
_entity_poly.pdbx_seq_one_letter_code
_entity_poly.pdbx_strand_id
1 'polypeptide(L)'
;MSVEDKTFNEERLLIKISRLFEEKFKDLPKKEDFDRLKGEIAVVLNENENLKCRIANLEKQNEILCKNVENLMRKSKNKNLVFKGLPASDGNDVEGKIRELCITTFGIQEPKMGRIYDLGKNIFVVEFMQINDVYTILHNAKKLKNTGIWVSRDLTYEQR
;
A
#
# COMPACT_ATOMS: atom_id res chain seq x y z
N MET A 1 8.68 -60.93 -66.93
CA MET A 1 8.87 -60.33 -65.60
C MET A 1 8.62 -61.42 -64.59
N SER A 2 9.71 -62.04 -64.14
CA SER A 2 9.73 -63.17 -63.20
C SER A 2 9.11 -62.75 -61.87
N VAL A 3 8.51 -63.72 -61.18
CA VAL A 3 7.91 -63.54 -59.84
C VAL A 3 8.92 -62.91 -58.88
N GLU A 4 10.20 -63.26 -59.02
CA GLU A 4 11.34 -62.73 -58.25
C GLU A 4 11.56 -61.20 -58.37
N ASP A 5 11.33 -60.60 -59.56
CA ASP A 5 11.46 -59.14 -59.76
C ASP A 5 10.36 -58.36 -59.03
N LYS A 6 9.17 -58.95 -58.88
CA LYS A 6 8.06 -58.34 -58.12
C LYS A 6 8.34 -58.42 -56.62
N THR A 7 8.81 -59.56 -56.12
CA THR A 7 9.15 -59.76 -54.70
C THR A 7 10.28 -58.84 -54.27
N PHE A 8 11.32 -58.69 -55.11
CA PHE A 8 12.44 -57.79 -54.86
C PHE A 8 12.02 -56.31 -54.79
N ASN A 9 11.03 -55.90 -55.60
CA ASN A 9 10.54 -54.52 -55.61
C ASN A 9 9.62 -54.22 -54.41
N GLU A 10 8.85 -55.21 -53.94
CA GLU A 10 8.02 -55.12 -52.73
C GLU A 10 8.89 -55.02 -51.46
N GLU A 11 9.95 -55.83 -51.34
CA GLU A 11 10.90 -55.73 -50.22
C GLU A 11 11.58 -54.36 -50.16
N ARG A 12 12.00 -53.82 -51.31
CA ARG A 12 12.62 -52.50 -51.39
C ARG A 12 11.65 -51.38 -51.01
N LEU A 13 10.37 -51.52 -51.34
CA LEU A 13 9.32 -50.58 -50.94
C LEU A 13 9.07 -50.64 -49.42
N LEU A 14 8.96 -51.84 -48.86
CA LEU A 14 8.81 -52.05 -47.42
C LEU A 14 9.96 -51.44 -46.63
N ILE A 15 11.22 -51.62 -47.07
CA ILE A 15 12.39 -51.03 -46.43
C ILE A 15 12.34 -49.49 -46.44
N LYS A 16 11.90 -48.88 -47.56
CA LYS A 16 11.74 -47.41 -47.64
C LYS A 16 10.65 -46.90 -46.72
N ILE A 17 9.53 -47.63 -46.64
CA ILE A 17 8.43 -47.30 -45.74
C ILE A 17 8.88 -47.42 -44.27
N SER A 18 9.59 -48.48 -43.91
CA SER A 18 10.16 -48.67 -42.57
C SER A 18 11.11 -47.54 -42.20
N ARG A 19 12.01 -47.12 -43.11
CA ARG A 19 12.91 -45.97 -42.86
C ARG A 19 12.16 -44.66 -42.67
N LEU A 20 11.15 -44.38 -43.51
CA LEU A 20 10.31 -43.18 -43.36
C LEU A 20 9.55 -43.18 -42.03
N PHE A 21 9.06 -44.34 -41.59
CA PHE A 21 8.44 -44.46 -40.28
C PHE A 21 9.45 -44.23 -39.16
N GLU A 22 10.62 -44.86 -39.19
CA GLU A 22 11.66 -44.65 -38.17
C GLU A 22 12.12 -43.19 -38.09
N GLU A 23 12.30 -42.51 -39.22
CA GLU A 23 12.63 -41.08 -39.26
C GLU A 23 11.52 -40.22 -38.65
N LYS A 24 10.25 -40.53 -38.94
CA LYS A 24 9.11 -39.79 -38.37
C LYS A 24 8.82 -40.11 -36.91
N PHE A 25 9.14 -41.32 -36.44
CA PHE A 25 8.95 -41.74 -35.04
C PHE A 25 10.07 -41.27 -34.11
N LYS A 26 11.26 -40.95 -34.62
CA LYS A 26 12.37 -40.39 -33.82
C LYS A 26 12.05 -39.03 -33.22
N ASP A 27 11.27 -38.23 -33.92
CA ASP A 27 10.90 -36.87 -33.50
C ASP A 27 9.62 -36.85 -32.65
N LEU A 28 8.97 -38.00 -32.45
CA LEU A 28 7.77 -38.07 -31.62
C LEU A 28 8.14 -38.11 -30.13
N PRO A 29 7.47 -37.30 -29.29
CA PRO A 29 7.70 -37.33 -27.86
C PRO A 29 7.47 -38.74 -27.33
N LYS A 30 8.41 -39.22 -26.53
CA LYS A 30 8.27 -40.53 -25.90
C LYS A 30 7.45 -40.41 -24.63
N LYS A 31 7.00 -41.54 -24.10
CA LYS A 31 6.22 -41.58 -22.86
C LYS A 31 6.94 -40.87 -21.70
N GLU A 32 8.27 -41.01 -21.65
CA GLU A 32 9.12 -40.38 -20.64
C GLU A 32 9.07 -38.85 -20.71
N ASP A 33 8.92 -38.27 -21.91
CA ASP A 33 8.79 -36.81 -22.09
C ASP A 33 7.46 -36.31 -21.52
N PHE A 34 6.37 -37.08 -21.71
CA PHE A 34 5.06 -36.76 -21.11
C PHE A 34 5.07 -36.91 -19.59
N ASP A 35 5.73 -37.94 -19.06
CA ASP A 35 5.86 -38.14 -17.62
C ASP A 35 6.69 -37.02 -16.98
N ARG A 36 7.76 -36.56 -17.65
CA ARG A 36 8.54 -35.39 -17.21
C ARG A 36 7.69 -34.11 -17.22
N LEU A 37 6.99 -33.84 -18.32
CA LEU A 37 6.10 -32.66 -18.42
C LEU A 37 5.01 -32.68 -17.35
N LYS A 38 4.42 -33.85 -17.07
CA LYS A 38 3.43 -34.00 -16.01
C LYS A 38 4.01 -33.69 -14.63
N GLY A 39 5.24 -34.13 -14.37
CA GLY A 39 5.98 -33.80 -13.15
C GLY A 39 6.23 -32.30 -13.01
N GLU A 40 6.74 -31.66 -14.07
CA GLU A 40 6.98 -30.21 -14.11
C GLU A 40 5.69 -29.41 -13.91
N ILE A 41 4.59 -29.81 -14.57
CA ILE A 41 3.27 -29.19 -14.39
C ILE A 41 2.78 -29.33 -12.94
N ALA A 42 2.95 -30.50 -12.32
CA ALA A 42 2.54 -30.71 -10.93
C ALA A 42 3.33 -29.80 -9.96
N VAL A 43 4.64 -29.64 -10.19
CA VAL A 43 5.48 -28.70 -9.41
C VAL A 43 4.99 -27.26 -9.59
N VAL A 44 4.78 -26.83 -10.84
CA VAL A 44 4.31 -25.47 -11.14
C VAL A 44 2.94 -25.19 -10.52
N LEU A 45 2.02 -26.16 -10.56
CA LEU A 45 0.69 -26.02 -9.94
C LEU A 45 0.82 -25.86 -8.42
N ASN A 46 1.63 -26.69 -7.77
CA ASN A 46 1.87 -26.61 -6.33
C ASN A 46 2.54 -25.29 -5.93
N GLU A 47 3.51 -24.80 -6.71
CA GLU A 47 4.12 -23.50 -6.48
C GLU A 47 3.12 -22.36 -6.67
N ASN A 48 2.25 -22.44 -7.68
CA ASN A 48 1.21 -21.45 -7.92
C ASN A 48 0.23 -21.35 -6.74
N GLU A 49 -0.20 -22.49 -6.20
CA GLU A 49 -1.06 -22.53 -5.01
C GLU A 49 -0.36 -21.93 -3.79
N ASN A 50 0.89 -22.32 -3.53
CA ASN A 50 1.67 -21.79 -2.42
C ASN A 50 1.87 -20.28 -2.55
N LEU A 51 2.18 -19.78 -3.76
CA LEU A 51 2.31 -18.35 -4.03
C LEU A 51 1.00 -17.61 -3.79
N LYS A 52 -0.15 -18.15 -4.23
CA LYS A 52 -1.47 -17.56 -3.95
C LYS A 52 -1.74 -17.48 -2.45
N CYS A 53 -1.44 -18.53 -1.69
CA CYS A 53 -1.57 -18.52 -0.24
C CYS A 53 -0.68 -17.46 0.42
N ARG A 54 0.57 -17.33 -0.05
CA ARG A 54 1.50 -16.31 0.45
C ARG A 54 1.04 -14.90 0.13
N ILE A 55 0.53 -14.65 -1.07
CA ILE A 55 -0.03 -13.36 -1.48
C ILE A 55 -1.21 -13.00 -0.57
N ALA A 56 -2.19 -13.90 -0.42
CA ALA A 56 -3.35 -13.65 0.44
C ALA A 56 -2.95 -13.36 1.90
N ASN A 57 -1.95 -14.08 2.42
CA ASN A 57 -1.44 -13.84 3.76
C ASN A 57 -0.73 -12.48 3.88
N LEU A 58 0.08 -12.09 2.88
CA LEU A 58 0.75 -10.79 2.85
C LEU A 58 -0.25 -9.64 2.74
N GLU A 59 -1.28 -9.77 1.92
CA GLU A 59 -2.36 -8.77 1.80
C GLU A 59 -3.06 -8.57 3.14
N LYS A 60 -3.40 -9.66 3.84
CA LYS A 60 -3.99 -9.60 5.17
C LYS A 60 -3.08 -8.93 6.20
N GLN A 61 -1.78 -9.26 6.18
CA GLN A 61 -0.81 -8.61 7.06
C GLN A 61 -0.69 -7.11 6.76
N ASN A 62 -0.65 -6.74 5.48
CA ASN A 62 -0.60 -5.34 5.06
C ASN A 62 -1.84 -4.56 5.52
N GLU A 63 -3.03 -5.14 5.38
CA GLU A 63 -4.27 -4.52 5.87
C GLU A 63 -4.22 -4.27 7.39
N ILE A 64 -3.75 -5.25 8.17
CA ILE A 64 -3.58 -5.12 9.62
C ILE A 64 -2.57 -4.02 9.94
N LEU A 65 -1.43 -3.98 9.24
CA LEU A 65 -0.40 -2.97 9.45
C LEU A 65 -0.92 -1.56 9.13
N CYS A 66 -1.62 -1.38 8.00
CA CYS A 66 -2.25 -0.11 7.65
C CYS A 66 -3.22 0.36 8.74
N LYS A 67 -4.10 -0.52 9.23
CA LYS A 67 -5.01 -0.20 10.34
C LYS A 67 -4.28 0.19 11.62
N ASN A 68 -3.18 -0.51 11.94
CA ASN A 68 -2.39 -0.21 13.13
C ASN A 68 -1.68 1.14 13.01
N VAL A 69 -1.05 1.41 11.86
CA VAL A 69 -0.41 2.70 11.56
C VAL A 69 -1.43 3.83 11.68
N GLU A 70 -2.60 3.68 11.09
CA GLU A 70 -3.66 4.67 11.16
C GLU A 70 -4.14 4.91 12.60
N ASN A 71 -4.35 3.85 13.39
CA ASN A 71 -4.73 3.97 14.79
C ASN A 71 -3.65 4.69 15.63
N LEU A 72 -2.37 4.41 15.37
CA LEU A 72 -1.27 5.10 16.02
C LEU A 72 -1.19 6.56 15.61
N MET A 73 -1.39 6.88 14.33
CA MET A 73 -1.43 8.25 13.82
C MET A 73 -2.58 9.04 14.45
N ARG A 74 -3.78 8.45 14.56
CA ARG A 74 -4.92 9.07 15.27
C ARG A 74 -4.59 9.37 16.73
N LYS A 75 -3.95 8.42 17.43
CA LYS A 75 -3.53 8.61 18.83
C LYS A 75 -2.45 9.68 18.95
N SER A 76 -1.52 9.75 18.01
CA SER A 76 -0.45 10.76 18.01
C SER A 76 -0.97 12.16 17.73
N LYS A 77 -2.03 12.27 16.90
CA LYS A 77 -2.59 13.56 16.48
C LYS A 77 -3.78 14.04 17.31
N ASN A 78 -4.26 13.23 18.26
CA ASN A 78 -5.48 13.56 19.02
C ASN A 78 -5.37 14.87 19.80
N LYS A 79 -4.15 15.29 20.17
CA LYS A 79 -3.84 16.53 20.87
C LYS A 79 -3.33 17.65 19.95
N ASN A 80 -3.36 17.43 18.64
CA ASN A 80 -2.85 18.40 17.67
C ASN A 80 -3.99 19.25 17.11
N LEU A 81 -3.74 20.55 17.03
CA LEU A 81 -4.62 21.52 16.38
C LEU A 81 -3.86 22.26 15.29
N VAL A 82 -4.54 22.49 14.18
CA VAL A 82 -4.06 23.30 13.06
C VAL A 82 -4.65 24.69 13.18
N PHE A 83 -3.79 25.70 13.34
CA PHE A 83 -4.11 27.11 13.33
C PHE A 83 -3.76 27.69 11.96
N LYS A 84 -4.70 28.39 11.33
CA LYS A 84 -4.50 29.05 10.04
C LYS A 84 -4.89 30.52 10.12
N GLY A 85 -4.15 31.37 9.40
CA GLY A 85 -4.47 32.80 9.29
C GLY A 85 -3.92 33.65 10.42
N LEU A 86 -3.03 33.11 11.24
CA LEU A 86 -2.26 33.90 12.20
C LEU A 86 -1.26 34.78 11.42
N PRO A 87 -1.24 36.11 11.59
CA PRO A 87 -0.31 36.95 10.87
C PRO A 87 1.13 36.56 11.24
N ALA A 88 1.93 36.15 10.25
CA ALA A 88 3.38 36.11 10.40
C ALA A 88 3.82 37.53 10.75
N SER A 89 4.33 37.73 11.97
CA SER A 89 5.06 38.96 12.27
C SER A 89 6.52 38.70 12.00
N ASP A 90 7.23 39.75 11.61
CA ASP A 90 8.65 39.76 11.23
C ASP A 90 9.62 39.47 12.40
N GLY A 91 9.20 38.69 13.40
CA GLY A 91 9.92 38.42 14.64
C GLY A 91 9.27 37.32 15.48
N ASN A 92 9.27 36.09 14.98
CA ASN A 92 9.28 34.77 15.65
C ASN A 92 8.38 34.40 16.85
N ASP A 93 7.56 35.25 17.46
CA ASP A 93 6.74 34.81 18.60
C ASP A 93 5.36 34.24 18.20
N VAL A 94 5.39 33.15 17.41
CA VAL A 94 4.17 32.40 17.05
C VAL A 94 3.57 31.74 18.29
N GLU A 95 4.42 31.23 19.18
CA GLU A 95 3.98 30.58 20.42
C GLU A 95 3.21 31.56 21.31
N GLY A 96 3.75 32.76 21.56
CA GLY A 96 3.11 33.78 22.37
C GLY A 96 1.76 34.22 21.82
N LYS A 97 1.63 34.37 20.50
CA LYS A 97 0.35 34.68 19.85
C LYS A 97 -0.70 33.59 20.04
N ILE A 98 -0.31 32.32 19.88
CA ILE A 98 -1.23 31.20 20.09
C ILE A 98 -1.61 31.10 21.57
N ARG A 99 -0.65 31.31 22.48
CA ARG A 99 -0.88 31.38 23.92
C ARG A 99 -1.87 32.48 24.29
N GLU A 100 -1.66 33.68 23.76
CA GLU A 100 -2.55 34.83 23.94
C GLU A 100 -3.95 34.53 23.39
N LEU A 101 -4.04 33.94 22.19
CA LEU A 101 -5.32 33.53 21.60
C LEU A 101 -6.06 32.52 22.49
N CYS A 102 -5.34 31.54 23.05
CA CYS A 102 -5.88 30.57 23.98
C CYS A 102 -6.43 31.20 25.26
N ILE A 103 -5.73 32.17 25.83
CA ILE A 103 -6.16 32.86 27.04
C ILE A 103 -7.34 33.79 26.74
N THR A 104 -7.19 34.68 25.77
CA THR A 104 -8.16 35.76 25.49
C THR A 104 -9.44 35.25 24.83
N THR A 105 -9.32 34.37 23.85
CA THR A 105 -10.47 33.95 23.01
C THR A 105 -11.07 32.65 23.53
N PHE A 106 -10.23 31.66 23.84
CA PHE A 106 -10.70 30.35 24.27
C PHE A 106 -10.90 30.21 25.78
N GLY A 107 -10.40 31.16 26.59
CA GLY A 107 -10.60 31.19 28.04
C GLY A 107 -9.75 30.17 28.81
N ILE A 108 -8.60 29.76 28.25
CA ILE A 108 -7.69 28.79 28.87
C ILE A 108 -6.64 29.58 29.67
N GLN A 109 -6.60 29.40 30.99
CA GLN A 109 -5.74 30.20 31.87
C GLN A 109 -4.23 29.95 31.64
N GLU A 110 -3.82 28.70 31.47
CA GLU A 110 -2.41 28.32 31.31
C GLU A 110 -2.28 27.22 30.24
N PRO A 111 -2.41 27.54 28.95
CA PRO A 111 -2.33 26.55 27.89
C PRO A 111 -0.92 25.94 27.86
N LYS A 112 -0.84 24.62 28.00
CA LYS A 112 0.42 23.88 27.95
C LYS A 112 0.60 23.31 26.54
N MET A 113 1.42 23.97 25.75
CA MET A 113 1.80 23.55 24.41
C MET A 113 3.13 22.79 24.46
N GLY A 114 3.25 21.76 23.64
CA GLY A 114 4.49 21.03 23.41
C GLY A 114 5.22 21.62 22.21
N ARG A 115 5.01 21.00 21.05
CA ARG A 115 5.70 21.39 19.81
C ARG A 115 4.79 22.23 18.92
N ILE A 116 5.41 23.21 18.24
CA ILE A 116 4.78 24.02 17.21
C ILE A 116 5.54 23.80 15.90
N TYR A 117 4.81 23.41 14.87
CA TYR A 117 5.35 23.20 13.52
C TYR A 117 4.76 24.24 12.57
N ASP A 118 5.62 24.97 11.87
CA ASP A 118 5.22 25.86 10.79
C ASP A 118 5.13 25.07 9.48
N LEU A 119 3.96 25.08 8.84
CA LEU A 119 3.71 24.46 7.53
C LEU A 119 3.75 25.48 6.39
N GLY A 120 4.13 26.72 6.68
CA GLY A 120 4.11 27.86 5.76
C GLY A 120 2.71 28.43 5.55
N LYS A 121 2.63 29.56 4.84
CA LYS A 121 1.37 30.24 4.49
C LYS A 121 0.47 30.52 5.71
N ASN A 122 1.08 30.88 6.84
CA ASN A 122 0.38 31.15 8.10
C ASN A 122 -0.41 29.94 8.62
N ILE A 123 0.13 28.72 8.47
CA ILE A 123 -0.45 27.47 8.96
C ILE A 123 0.50 26.86 9.98
N PHE A 124 0.01 26.65 11.19
CA PHE A 124 0.78 26.12 12.32
C PHE A 124 0.09 24.90 12.90
N VAL A 125 0.84 23.84 13.16
CA VAL A 125 0.36 22.67 13.91
C VAL A 125 0.90 22.77 15.32
N VAL A 126 0.01 22.73 16.29
CA VAL A 126 0.34 22.88 17.72
C VAL A 126 -0.08 21.61 18.43
N GLU A 127 0.90 20.97 19.09
CA GLU A 127 0.67 19.87 20.01
C GLU A 127 0.34 20.42 21.39
N PHE A 128 -0.82 20.07 21.95
CA PHE A 128 -1.19 20.41 23.32
C PHE A 128 -0.82 19.27 24.27
N MET A 129 -0.45 19.59 25.51
CA MET A 129 -0.17 18.58 26.53
C MET A 129 -1.48 17.94 27.04
N GLN A 130 -2.54 18.72 27.13
CA GLN A 130 -3.84 18.32 27.67
C GLN A 130 -4.90 18.24 26.58
N ILE A 131 -5.62 17.12 26.53
CA ILE A 131 -6.72 16.93 25.58
C ILE A 131 -7.92 17.84 25.89
N ASN A 132 -8.09 18.24 27.15
CA ASN A 132 -9.16 19.15 27.58
C ASN A 132 -9.01 20.55 26.95
N ASP A 133 -7.77 21.02 26.78
CA ASP A 133 -7.49 22.27 26.08
C ASP A 133 -7.96 22.18 24.64
N VAL A 134 -7.67 21.06 23.96
CA VAL A 134 -8.09 20.82 22.58
C VAL A 134 -9.62 20.85 22.45
N TYR A 135 -10.35 20.18 23.34
CA TYR A 135 -11.81 20.22 23.33
C TYR A 135 -12.35 21.63 23.59
N THR A 136 -11.78 22.34 24.55
CA THR A 136 -12.16 23.72 24.88
C THR A 136 -11.94 24.66 23.70
N ILE A 137 -10.80 24.55 23.01
CA ILE A 137 -10.49 25.35 21.83
C ILE A 137 -11.49 25.05 20.71
N LEU A 138 -11.71 23.78 20.38
CA LEU A 138 -12.64 23.39 19.32
C LEU A 138 -14.07 23.83 19.62
N HIS A 139 -14.52 23.71 20.87
CA HIS A 139 -15.84 24.17 21.30
C HIS A 139 -16.01 25.70 21.15
N ASN A 140 -14.95 26.44 21.47
CA ASN A 140 -14.92 27.90 21.39
C ASN A 140 -14.45 28.45 20.04
N ALA A 141 -14.10 27.60 19.06
CA ALA A 141 -13.58 28.02 17.76
C ALA A 141 -14.54 28.96 16.99
N LYS A 142 -15.85 28.85 17.26
CA LYS A 142 -16.87 29.77 16.72
C LYS A 142 -16.63 31.25 17.06
N LYS A 143 -15.88 31.55 18.12
CA LYS A 143 -15.50 32.93 18.50
C LYS A 143 -14.51 33.58 17.54
N LEU A 144 -13.84 32.77 16.71
CA LEU A 144 -12.94 33.26 15.65
C LEU A 144 -13.69 33.73 14.40
N LYS A 145 -15.03 33.72 14.40
CA LYS A 145 -15.79 34.19 13.25
C LYS A 145 -15.43 35.64 12.95
N ASN A 146 -15.14 35.93 11.68
CA ASN A 146 -14.72 37.24 11.17
C ASN A 146 -13.32 37.73 11.60
N THR A 147 -12.48 36.90 12.23
CA THR A 147 -11.09 37.28 12.54
C THR A 147 -10.09 36.90 11.45
N GLY A 148 -10.50 36.07 10.48
CA GLY A 148 -9.60 35.48 9.48
C GLY A 148 -8.78 34.30 10.01
N ILE A 149 -8.89 33.97 11.30
CA ILE A 149 -8.21 32.85 11.95
C ILE A 149 -9.12 31.62 11.95
N TRP A 150 -8.54 30.46 11.66
CA TRP A 150 -9.25 29.19 11.64
C TRP A 150 -8.51 28.17 12.49
N VAL A 151 -9.26 27.38 13.26
CA VAL A 151 -8.70 26.29 14.06
C VAL A 151 -9.43 24.99 13.73
N SER A 152 -8.68 23.93 13.46
CA SER A 152 -9.21 22.62 13.11
C SER A 152 -8.36 21.51 13.73
N ARG A 153 -8.89 20.28 13.78
CA ARG A 153 -8.10 19.11 14.20
C ARG A 153 -7.06 18.76 13.15
N ASP A 154 -5.89 18.31 13.60
CA ASP A 154 -4.96 17.62 12.70
C ASP A 154 -5.45 16.19 12.44
N LEU A 155 -6.08 15.99 11.29
CA LEU A 155 -6.65 14.71 10.89
C LEU A 155 -5.62 13.86 10.13
N THR A 156 -5.71 12.54 10.31
CA THR A 156 -5.01 11.56 9.49
C THR A 156 -5.54 11.55 8.06
N TYR A 157 -4.88 10.83 7.15
CA TYR A 157 -5.31 10.75 5.75
C TYR A 157 -6.73 10.18 5.63
N GLU A 158 -7.08 9.13 6.37
CA GLU A 158 -8.43 8.54 6.32
C GLU A 158 -9.51 9.43 6.92
N GLN A 159 -9.15 10.41 7.75
CA GLN A 159 -10.09 11.29 8.44
C GLN A 159 -10.34 12.62 7.72
N ARG A 160 -9.51 12.96 6.71
CA ARG A 160 -9.64 14.18 5.90
C ARG A 160 -10.72 14.05 4.84
#